data_AF-A0A194XUK4-F1
#
_entry.id   AF-A0A194XUK4-F1
#
_cell.length_a   1.000
_cell.length_b   1.000
_cell.length_c   1.000
_cell.angle_alpha   90.00
_cell.angle_beta   90.00
_cell.angle_gamma   90.00
#
_symmetry.space_group_name_H-M   'P 1'
#
loop_
_entity.id
_entity.type
_entity.pdbx_description
1 polymer ?
#
loop_
_entity_poly.entity_id
_entity_poly.type
_entity_poly.pdbx_seq_one_letter_code
_entity_poly.pdbx_strand_id
1 'polypeptide(L)'
;MSAAKNVALVALGALGAVVAVNQLAKPAKTAGIANAMRQQLDEYNLNVQPEQDPNDTIFDRTKILNDVKARKPWNMSYAEKERVKREE
;
A
#
# COMPACT_ATOMS: atom_id res chain seq x y z
N MET A 1 20.59 -13.87 53.60
CA MET A 1 19.54 -13.64 52.57
C MET A 1 20.15 -12.76 51.47
N SER A 2 20.85 -13.33 50.47
CA SER A 2 21.56 -12.49 49.48
C SER A 2 21.66 -13.15 48.10
N ALA A 3 22.19 -14.37 47.99
CA ALA A 3 22.39 -15.03 46.70
C ALA A 3 21.08 -15.30 45.91
N ALA A 4 20.04 -15.83 46.56
CA ALA A 4 18.78 -16.17 45.89
C ALA A 4 18.02 -14.96 45.33
N LYS A 5 18.10 -13.80 46.00
CA LYS A 5 17.48 -12.55 45.53
C LYS A 5 18.23 -11.98 44.32
N ASN A 6 19.57 -12.06 44.33
CA ASN A 6 20.40 -11.62 43.22
C ASN A 6 20.22 -12.50 41.99
N VAL A 7 20.13 -13.83 42.17
CA VAL A 7 19.85 -14.78 41.08
C VAL A 7 18.47 -14.53 40.46
N ALA A 8 17.45 -14.28 41.29
CA ALA A 8 16.10 -13.95 40.79
C ALA A 8 16.08 -12.64 39.98
N LEU A 9 16.80 -11.61 40.43
CA LEU A 9 16.93 -10.34 39.71
C LEU A 9 17.63 -10.50 38.35
N VAL A 10 18.72 -11.27 38.30
CA VAL A 10 19.43 -11.55 37.06
C VAL A 10 18.57 -12.36 36.10
N ALA A 11 17.84 -13.36 36.60
CA ALA A 11 16.93 -14.16 35.78
C ALA A 11 15.78 -13.33 35.20
N LEU A 12 15.18 -12.44 35.99
CA LEU A 12 14.12 -11.52 35.53
C LEU A 12 14.65 -10.52 34.49
N GLY A 13 15.85 -9.96 34.71
CA GLY A 13 16.50 -9.08 33.74
C GLY A 13 16.81 -9.79 32.42
N ALA A 14 17.33 -11.02 32.48
CA ALA A 14 17.62 -11.83 31.31
C ALA A 14 16.35 -12.18 30.52
N LEU A 15 15.27 -12.58 31.21
CA LEU A 15 13.98 -12.85 30.57
C LEU A 15 13.38 -11.59 29.93
N GLY A 16 13.43 -10.45 30.62
CA GLY A 16 12.98 -9.17 30.08
C GLY A 16 13.75 -8.75 28.83
N ALA A 17 15.07 -8.92 28.83
CA ALA A 17 15.93 -8.63 27.68
C ALA A 17 15.59 -9.51 26.48
N VAL A 18 15.38 -10.82 26.68
CA VAL A 18 15.01 -11.75 25.60
C VAL A 18 13.66 -11.39 24.99
N VAL A 19 12.67 -11.03 25.81
CA VAL A 19 11.34 -10.62 25.32
C VAL A 19 11.41 -9.30 24.55
N ALA A 20 12.16 -8.31 25.04
CA ALA A 20 12.34 -7.03 24.38
C ALA A 20 13.05 -7.17 23.03
N VAL A 21 14.12 -7.99 22.97
CA VAL A 21 14.82 -8.30 21.71
C VAL A 21 13.89 -9.01 20.74
N ASN A 22 13.07 -9.97 21.18
CA ASN A 22 12.12 -10.65 20.31
C ASN A 22 10.99 -9.73 19.80
N GLN A 23 10.63 -8.67 20.52
CA GLN A 23 9.67 -7.67 20.02
C GLN A 23 10.32 -6.65 19.07
N LEU A 24 11.55 -6.23 19.36
CA LEU A 24 12.31 -5.31 18.49
C LEU A 24 12.80 -5.97 17.20
N ALA A 25 13.17 -7.25 17.26
CA ALA A 25 13.66 -8.01 16.11
C ALA A 25 12.54 -8.51 15.20
N LYS A 26 11.27 -8.45 15.64
CA LYS A 26 10.15 -8.76 14.75
C LYS A 26 10.03 -7.62 13.73
N PRO A 27 10.18 -7.91 12.43
CA PRO A 27 9.99 -6.90 11.41
C PRO A 27 8.59 -6.31 11.55
N ALA A 28 8.50 -4.99 11.59
CA ALA A 28 7.23 -4.29 11.65
C ALA A 28 6.34 -4.80 10.51
N LYS A 29 5.10 -5.20 10.83
CA LYS A 29 4.11 -5.77 9.89
C LYS A 29 3.81 -4.85 8.69
N THR A 30 4.30 -3.62 8.72
CA THR A 30 4.19 -2.60 7.66
C THR A 30 4.82 -3.04 6.34
N ALA A 31 5.91 -3.81 6.33
CA ALA A 31 6.52 -4.26 5.07
C ALA A 31 5.59 -5.18 4.27
N GLY A 32 4.85 -6.07 4.95
CA GLY A 32 3.90 -6.98 4.30
C GLY A 32 2.69 -6.25 3.71
N ILE A 33 2.13 -5.28 4.45
CA ILE A 33 0.94 -4.52 4.00
C ILE A 33 1.29 -3.62 2.82
N ALA A 34 2.41 -2.89 2.89
CA ALA A 34 2.81 -2.01 1.79
C ALA A 34 3.11 -2.78 0.51
N ASN A 35 3.70 -3.97 0.61
CA ASN A 35 3.95 -4.83 -0.54
C ASN A 35 2.66 -5.44 -1.09
N ALA A 36 1.72 -5.85 -0.24
CA ALA A 36 0.41 -6.33 -0.67
C ALA A 36 -0.39 -5.24 -1.41
N MET A 37 -0.38 -4.00 -0.91
CA MET A 37 -1.04 -2.88 -1.59
C MET A 37 -0.40 -2.54 -2.94
N ARG A 38 0.93 -2.61 -3.04
CA ARG A 38 1.62 -2.44 -4.33
C ARG A 38 1.23 -3.55 -5.31
N GLN A 39 1.23 -4.80 -4.86
CA GLN A 39 0.85 -5.93 -5.70
C GLN A 39 -0.59 -5.80 -6.21
N GLN A 40 -1.53 -5.36 -5.35
CA GLN A 40 -2.90 -5.08 -5.77
C GLN A 40 -2.98 -3.96 -6.82
N LEU A 41 -2.18 -2.90 -6.67
CA LEU A 41 -2.13 -1.81 -7.63
C LEU A 41 -1.54 -2.25 -8.97
N ASP A 42 -0.49 -3.07 -8.94
CA ASP A 42 0.15 -3.64 -10.13
C ASP A 42 -0.82 -4.57 -10.86
N GLU A 43 -1.52 -5.45 -10.15
CA GLU A 43 -2.52 -6.36 -10.71
C GLU A 43 -3.71 -5.60 -11.32
N TYR A 44 -4.19 -4.56 -10.65
CA TYR A 44 -5.23 -3.68 -11.22
C TYR A 44 -4.74 -2.96 -12.49
N ASN A 45 -3.48 -2.53 -12.52
CA ASN A 45 -2.92 -1.86 -13.68
C ASN A 45 -2.78 -2.79 -14.89
N LEU A 46 -2.43 -4.06 -14.67
CA LEU A 46 -2.33 -5.08 -15.71
C LEU A 46 -3.68 -5.45 -16.31
N ASN A 47 -4.72 -5.58 -15.48
CA ASN A 47 -6.03 -6.05 -15.92
C ASN A 47 -6.88 -4.94 -16.57
N VAL A 48 -6.71 -3.68 -16.16
CA VAL A 48 -7.49 -2.55 -16.68
C VAL A 48 -6.67 -1.81 -17.73
N GLN A 49 -6.65 -2.36 -18.94
CA GLN A 49 -6.04 -1.77 -20.14
C GLN A 49 -7.15 -1.26 -21.08
N PRO A 50 -7.00 -0.06 -21.68
CA PRO A 50 -7.88 0.34 -22.77
C PRO A 50 -7.64 -0.53 -24.00
N GLU A 51 -8.72 -1.03 -24.59
CA GLU A 51 -8.69 -1.59 -25.94
C GLU A 51 -8.82 -0.43 -26.94
N GLN A 52 -7.93 -0.39 -27.94
CA GLN A 52 -7.95 0.62 -29.00
C GLN A 52 -8.01 -0.09 -30.34
N ASP A 53 -8.97 0.26 -31.19
CA ASP A 53 -9.04 -0.21 -32.57
C ASP A 53 -8.16 0.70 -33.46
N PRO A 54 -7.35 0.15 -34.37
CA PRO A 54 -6.63 0.94 -35.37
C PRO A 54 -7.53 1.92 -36.16
N ASN A 55 -8.81 1.58 -36.35
CA ASN A 55 -9.81 2.37 -37.07
C ASN A 55 -10.54 3.39 -36.18
N ASP A 56 -10.24 3.47 -34.88
CA ASP A 56 -10.87 4.43 -33.98
C ASP A 56 -10.57 5.87 -34.39
N THR A 57 -11.60 6.72 -34.37
CA THR A 57 -11.44 8.15 -34.61
C THR A 57 -10.80 8.84 -33.41
N ILE A 58 -10.38 10.10 -33.60
CA ILE A 58 -9.82 10.89 -32.50
C ILE A 58 -10.80 11.11 -31.34
N PHE A 59 -12.12 11.13 -31.63
CA PHE A 59 -13.15 11.26 -30.61
C PHE A 59 -13.32 9.96 -29.82
N ASP A 60 -13.26 8.82 -30.50
CA ASP A 60 -13.32 7.49 -29.85
C ASP A 60 -12.13 7.31 -28.90
N ARG A 61 -10.94 7.67 -29.35
CA ARG A 61 -9.72 7.64 -28.52
C ARG A 61 -9.81 8.57 -27.31
N THR A 62 -10.40 9.75 -27.48
CA THR A 62 -10.60 10.71 -26.39
C THR A 62 -11.58 10.16 -25.35
N LYS A 63 -12.66 9.52 -25.80
CA LYS A 63 -13.62 8.84 -24.93
C LYS A 63 -12.95 7.71 -24.15
N ILE A 64 -12.19 6.85 -24.83
CA ILE A 64 -11.43 5.76 -24.19
C ILE A 64 -10.49 6.30 -23.11
N LEU A 65 -9.77 7.40 -23.39
CA LEU A 65 -8.88 8.04 -22.41
C LEU A 65 -9.64 8.58 -21.20
N ASN A 66 -10.80 9.21 -21.41
CA ASN A 66 -11.64 9.71 -20.32
C ASN A 66 -12.19 8.55 -19.46
N ASP A 67 -12.60 7.45 -20.09
CA ASP A 67 -13.08 6.26 -19.39
C ASP A 67 -11.97 5.59 -18.56
N VAL A 68 -10.74 5.53 -19.08
CA VAL A 68 -9.57 5.04 -18.33
C VAL A 68 -9.26 5.94 -17.14
N LYS A 69 -9.33 7.26 -17.31
CA LYS A 69 -9.11 8.24 -16.24
C LYS A 69 -10.16 8.13 -15.14
N ALA A 70 -11.42 7.85 -15.48
CA ALA A 70 -12.47 7.58 -14.51
C ALA A 70 -12.18 6.30 -13.69
N ARG A 71 -11.68 5.25 -14.33
CA ARG A 71 -11.29 3.99 -13.66
C ARG A 71 -9.97 4.08 -12.89
N LYS A 72 -9.08 4.99 -13.27
CA LYS A 72 -7.77 5.24 -12.64
C LYS A 72 -7.63 6.72 -12.26
N PRO A 73 -8.28 7.17 -11.16
CA PRO A 73 -8.34 8.58 -10.79
C PRO A 73 -6.98 9.23 -10.50
N TRP A 74 -5.95 8.43 -10.24
CA TRP A 74 -4.58 8.92 -10.08
C TRP A 74 -3.95 9.44 -11.38
N ASN A 75 -4.48 9.04 -12.55
CA ASN A 75 -4.06 9.55 -13.87
C ASN A 75 -4.78 10.86 -14.27
N MET A 76 -5.76 11.31 -13.48
CA MET A 76 -6.42 12.60 -13.71
C MET A 76 -5.57 13.75 -13.20
N SER A 77 -5.51 14.82 -13.98
CA SER A 77 -4.96 16.11 -13.55
C SER A 77 -5.82 16.73 -12.45
N TYR A 78 -5.24 17.68 -11.71
CA TYR A 78 -5.96 18.41 -10.67
C TYR A 78 -7.20 19.14 -11.23
N ALA A 79 -7.07 19.77 -12.40
CA ALA A 79 -8.18 20.47 -13.05
C ALA A 79 -9.32 19.54 -13.46
N GLU A 80 -9.02 18.32 -13.91
CA GLU A 80 -10.03 17.31 -14.24
C GLU A 80 -10.77 16.84 -12.99
N LYS A 81 -10.06 16.58 -11.88
CA LYS A 81 -10.66 16.22 -10.59
C LYS A 81 -11.64 17.30 -10.08
N GLU A 82 -11.26 18.56 -10.23
CA GLU A 82 -12.08 19.71 -9.86
C GLU A 82 -13.32 19.90 -10.74
N ARG A 83 -13.33 19.36 -11.96
CA ARG A 83 -14.52 19.34 -12.84
C ARG A 83 -15.47 18.22 -12.44
N VAL A 84 -14.95 17.00 -12.24
CA VAL A 84 -15.77 15.86 -11.78
C VAL A 84 -16.46 16.18 -10.45
N LYS A 85 -15.72 16.75 -9.49
CA LYS A 85 -16.27 17.16 -8.18
C LYS A 85 -17.37 18.23 -8.27
N ARG A 86 -17.41 19.01 -9.35
CA ARG A 86 -18.46 20.02 -9.57
C ARG A 86 -19.69 19.46 -10.30
N GLU A 87 -19.53 18.32 -10.95
CA GLU A 87 -20.58 17.62 -11.69
C GLU A 87 -21.32 16.58 -10.80
N GLU A 88 -20.73 16.19 -9.67
CA GLU A 88 -21.36 15.44 -8.56
C GLU A 88 -22.26 16.31 -7.68
#